data_AF-A0A1Z4JT39-F1
#
_entry.id   AF-A0A1Z4JT39-F1
#
_cell.length_a   1.000
_cell.length_b   1.000
_cell.length_c   1.000
_cell.angle_alpha   90.00
_cell.angle_beta   90.00
_cell.angle_gamma   90.00
#
_symmetry.space_group_name_H-M   'P 1'
#
loop_
_entity.id
_entity.type
_entity.pdbx_description
1 polymer ?
#
loop_
_entity_poly.entity_id
_entity_poly.type
_entity_poly.pdbx_seq_one_letter_code
_entity_poly.pdbx_strand_id
1 'polypeptide(L)'
;MVHTLTPTQHQFIEQTLPAEIAVMCDRYPNTIYEVASAWHYPELPVGYLPNVIEVYYSNDDGTDTPDLTIEQGHLTGVRLPTDDATCDVIQIEVDGQWAFIQIGSQIVLDRLSGRVILPEVLLDAAQLAASSIHTVA
;
A
#
# COMPACT_ATOMS: atom_id res chain seq x y z
N MET A 1 11.81 -1.93 6.82
CA MET A 1 13.03 -2.73 7.07
C MET A 1 13.02 -3.81 6.00
N VAL A 2 14.09 -4.04 5.22
CA VAL A 2 14.06 -5.13 4.21
C VAL A 2 14.17 -6.45 4.95
N HIS A 3 13.06 -7.17 5.09
CA HIS A 3 13.11 -8.54 5.62
C HIS A 3 13.65 -9.47 4.53
N THR A 4 14.64 -10.29 4.88
CA THR A 4 15.13 -11.34 3.99
C THR A 4 14.08 -12.45 3.95
N LEU A 5 13.55 -12.74 2.76
CA LEU A 5 12.61 -13.83 2.58
C LEU A 5 13.28 -15.18 2.82
N THR A 6 12.51 -16.10 3.41
CA THR A 6 12.90 -17.49 3.54
C THR A 6 12.78 -18.23 2.20
N PRO A 7 13.49 -19.37 2.00
CA PRO A 7 13.34 -20.18 0.79
C PRO A 7 11.89 -20.60 0.50
N THR A 8 11.10 -20.86 1.54
CA THR A 8 9.68 -21.21 1.41
C THR A 8 8.85 -20.03 0.89
N GLN A 9 9.16 -18.80 1.31
CA GLN A 9 8.48 -17.60 0.80
C GLN A 9 8.84 -17.33 -0.66
N HIS A 10 10.10 -17.53 -1.07
CA HIS A 10 10.49 -17.47 -2.48
C HIS A 10 9.72 -18.50 -3.33
N GLN A 11 9.66 -19.75 -2.87
CA GLN A 11 8.91 -20.79 -3.56
C GLN A 11 7.40 -20.45 -3.66
N PHE A 12 6.83 -19.88 -2.60
CA PHE A 12 5.43 -19.43 -2.59
C PHE A 12 5.18 -18.37 -3.66
N ILE A 13 6.07 -17.36 -3.79
CA ILE A 13 5.98 -16.33 -4.82
C ILE A 13 6.02 -16.95 -6.21
N GLU A 14 7.01 -17.80 -6.49
CA GLU A 14 7.21 -18.45 -7.80
C GLU A 14 6.01 -19.31 -8.23
N GLN A 15 5.31 -19.92 -7.26
CA GLN A 15 4.14 -20.77 -7.53
C GLN A 15 2.83 -19.99 -7.66
N THR A 16 2.77 -18.79 -7.07
CA THR A 16 1.54 -18.00 -6.97
C THR A 16 1.45 -16.96 -8.07
N LEU A 17 2.57 -16.29 -8.38
CA LEU A 17 2.61 -15.14 -9.27
C LEU A 17 3.03 -15.49 -10.70
N PRO A 18 2.53 -14.77 -11.71
CA PRO A 18 3.12 -14.78 -13.05
C PRO A 18 4.61 -14.44 -13.01
N ALA A 19 5.41 -15.08 -13.88
CA ALA A 19 6.86 -14.92 -13.90
C ALA A 19 7.32 -13.46 -14.05
N GLU A 20 6.57 -12.66 -14.81
CA GLU A 20 6.82 -11.22 -15.02
C GLU A 20 6.68 -10.36 -13.76
N ILE A 21 5.88 -10.82 -12.78
CA ILE A 21 5.76 -10.16 -11.47
C ILE A 21 6.73 -10.82 -10.49
N ALA A 22 6.84 -12.15 -10.49
CA ALA A 22 7.73 -12.88 -9.60
C ALA A 22 9.20 -12.45 -9.72
N VAL A 23 9.68 -12.12 -10.93
CA VAL A 23 11.06 -11.65 -11.16
C VAL A 23 11.37 -10.32 -10.44
N MET A 24 10.36 -9.53 -10.08
CA MET A 24 10.56 -8.30 -9.32
C MET A 24 11.00 -8.56 -7.88
N CYS A 25 10.84 -9.79 -7.38
CA CYS A 25 11.25 -10.21 -6.03
C CYS A 25 12.74 -9.98 -5.75
N ASP A 26 13.58 -9.95 -6.79
CA ASP A 26 15.02 -9.67 -6.63
C ASP A 26 15.29 -8.25 -6.13
N ARG A 27 14.39 -7.30 -6.46
CA ARG A 27 14.50 -5.89 -6.06
C ARG A 27 13.50 -5.48 -4.98
N TYR A 28 12.31 -6.08 -4.98
CA TYR A 28 11.22 -5.73 -4.07
C TYR A 28 10.67 -6.99 -3.36
N PRO A 29 11.49 -7.70 -2.57
CA PRO A 29 11.09 -8.99 -2.01
C PRO A 29 9.85 -8.91 -1.11
N ASN A 30 9.76 -7.93 -0.20
CA ASN A 30 8.63 -7.81 0.73
C ASN A 30 7.36 -7.40 -0.03
N THR A 31 7.47 -6.40 -0.90
CA THR A 31 6.34 -5.93 -1.71
C THR A 31 5.77 -7.06 -2.56
N ILE A 32 6.64 -7.86 -3.21
CA ILE A 32 6.20 -8.98 -4.06
C ILE A 32 5.65 -10.14 -3.23
N TYR A 33 6.16 -10.36 -2.01
CA TYR A 33 5.54 -11.29 -1.08
C TYR A 33 4.11 -10.85 -0.71
N GLU A 34 3.87 -9.55 -0.50
CA GLU A 34 2.52 -9.04 -0.25
C GLU A 34 1.59 -9.14 -1.46
N VAL A 35 2.12 -8.95 -2.68
CA VAL A 35 1.36 -9.23 -3.91
C VAL A 35 0.95 -10.70 -3.96
N ALA A 36 1.86 -11.63 -3.65
CA ALA A 36 1.58 -13.06 -3.60
C ALA A 36 0.54 -13.42 -2.52
N SER A 37 0.63 -12.80 -1.33
CA SER A 37 -0.26 -13.08 -0.20
C SER A 37 -1.72 -12.71 -0.51
N ALA A 38 -1.93 -11.66 -1.31
CA ALA A 38 -3.25 -11.18 -1.72
C ALA A 38 -3.70 -11.63 -3.12
N TRP A 39 -2.86 -12.34 -3.88
CA TRP A 39 -3.06 -12.60 -5.31
C TRP A 39 -4.39 -13.29 -5.66
N HIS A 40 -4.82 -14.21 -4.80
CA HIS A 40 -6.04 -14.99 -5.01
C HIS A 40 -7.26 -14.44 -4.28
N TYR A 41 -7.12 -13.30 -3.61
CA TYR A 41 -8.27 -12.67 -2.97
C TYR A 41 -9.20 -12.07 -4.04
N PRO A 42 -10.53 -12.15 -3.81
CA PRO A 42 -11.47 -11.55 -4.73
C PRO A 42 -11.27 -10.03 -4.78
N GLU A 43 -11.65 -9.45 -5.92
CA GLU A 43 -11.86 -8.01 -6.04
C GLU A 43 -12.84 -7.53 -4.96
N LEU A 44 -12.69 -6.29 -4.52
CA LEU A 44 -13.62 -5.72 -3.56
C LEU A 44 -15.03 -5.56 -4.20
N PRO A 45 -16.11 -5.74 -3.43
CA PRO A 45 -17.47 -5.63 -3.95
C PRO A 45 -17.77 -4.24 -4.53
N VAL A 46 -18.69 -4.19 -5.50
CA VAL A 46 -19.18 -2.91 -6.03
C VAL A 46 -19.95 -2.15 -4.95
N GLY A 47 -19.62 -0.87 -4.77
CA GLY A 47 -20.22 -0.02 -3.75
C GLY A 47 -19.69 -0.30 -2.34
N TYR A 48 -18.60 -1.07 -2.21
CA TYR A 48 -17.98 -1.33 -0.92
C TYR A 48 -17.54 -0.02 -0.26
N LEU A 49 -17.88 0.12 1.02
CA LEU A 49 -17.51 1.25 1.87
C LEU A 49 -16.50 0.77 2.91
N PRO A 50 -15.19 1.08 2.75
CA PRO A 50 -14.16 0.71 3.70
C PRO A 50 -14.39 1.30 5.10
N ASN A 51 -14.03 0.53 6.14
CA ASN A 51 -13.91 1.10 7.49
C ASN A 51 -12.54 1.74 7.67
N VAL A 52 -11.49 1.12 7.13
CA VAL A 52 -10.11 1.61 7.19
C VAL A 52 -9.47 1.53 5.81
N ILE A 53 -8.81 2.62 5.41
CA ILE A 53 -7.93 2.68 4.23
C ILE A 53 -6.57 3.17 4.70
N GLU A 54 -5.54 2.40 4.40
CA GLU A 54 -4.16 2.75 4.68
C GLU A 54 -3.40 2.84 3.36
N VAL A 55 -2.68 3.95 3.17
CA VAL A 55 -1.88 4.20 1.98
C VAL A 55 -0.44 4.34 2.39
N TYR A 56 0.43 3.64 1.67
CA TYR A 56 1.86 3.55 1.94
C TYR A 56 2.60 4.03 0.70
N TYR A 57 3.52 4.96 0.90
CA TYR A 57 4.43 5.47 -0.10
C TYR A 57 5.87 5.12 0.32
N SER A 58 6.59 4.43 -0.54
CA SER A 58 7.99 4.10 -0.30
C SER A 58 8.84 4.36 -1.53
N ASN A 59 10.10 4.71 -1.30
CA ASN A 59 11.15 4.77 -2.32
C ASN A 59 11.94 3.45 -2.41
N ASP A 60 11.62 2.48 -1.56
CA ASP A 60 12.27 1.19 -1.43
C ASP A 60 11.20 0.07 -1.40
N ASP A 61 11.57 -1.12 -0.95
CA ASP A 61 10.73 -2.31 -0.82
C ASP A 61 9.67 -2.22 0.30
N GLY A 62 8.73 -1.30 0.15
CA GLY A 62 7.59 -1.10 1.04
C GLY A 62 7.93 -0.37 2.35
N THR A 63 6.93 -0.22 3.22
CA THR A 63 7.07 0.37 4.56
C THR A 63 5.99 -0.19 5.49
N ASP A 64 6.33 -0.42 6.76
CA ASP A 64 5.42 -1.00 7.76
C ASP A 64 4.54 0.07 8.42
N THR A 65 4.62 1.32 7.97
CA THR A 65 3.90 2.45 8.58
C THR A 65 3.18 3.24 7.51
N PRO A 66 1.84 3.37 7.60
CA PRO A 66 1.07 4.09 6.60
C PRO A 66 1.43 5.56 6.60
N ASP A 67 1.44 6.13 5.40
CA ASP A 67 1.62 7.56 5.18
C ASP A 67 0.30 8.31 5.27
N LEU A 68 -0.80 7.62 5.01
CA LEU A 68 -2.14 8.14 5.13
C LEU A 68 -3.07 7.06 5.67
N THR A 69 -3.83 7.39 6.71
CA THR A 69 -4.84 6.52 7.31
C THR A 69 -6.18 7.24 7.29
N ILE A 70 -7.18 6.59 6.69
CA ILE A 70 -8.56 7.05 6.66
C ILE A 70 -9.41 6.03 7.41
N GLU A 71 -10.09 6.47 8.46
CA GLU A 71 -11.03 5.65 9.23
C GLU A 71 -12.44 6.21 9.07
N GLN A 72 -13.39 5.35 8.69
CA GLN A 72 -14.80 5.71 8.50
C GLN A 72 -15.01 6.92 7.58
N GLY A 73 -14.17 7.05 6.55
CA GLY A 73 -14.20 8.17 5.61
C GLY A 73 -13.55 9.47 6.11
N HIS A 74 -12.96 9.46 7.30
CA HIS A 74 -12.25 10.60 7.88
C HIS A 74 -10.75 10.36 7.90
N LEU A 75 -9.97 11.36 7.49
CA LEU A 75 -8.51 11.29 7.63
C LEU A 75 -8.13 11.35 9.12
N THR A 76 -7.49 10.30 9.61
CA THR A 76 -7.05 10.18 11.02
C THR A 76 -5.54 10.17 11.17
N GLY A 77 -4.80 9.80 10.12
CA GLY A 77 -3.34 9.78 10.11
C GLY A 77 -2.77 10.37 8.83
N VAL A 78 -1.75 11.21 8.97
CA VAL A 78 -0.93 11.68 7.86
C VAL A 78 0.53 11.75 8.30
N ARG A 79 1.41 11.18 7.49
CA ARG A 79 2.85 11.36 7.57
C ARG A 79 3.28 12.03 6.27
N LEU A 80 3.82 13.24 6.41
CA LEU A 80 4.37 13.96 5.27
C LEU A 80 5.83 13.55 5.11
N PRO A 81 6.26 13.04 3.94
CA PRO A 81 7.67 12.85 3.69
C PRO A 81 8.36 14.22 3.79
N THR A 82 9.49 14.27 4.51
CA THR A 82 10.27 15.50 4.71
C THR A 82 11.17 15.82 3.52
N ASP A 83 11.35 14.85 2.62
CA ASP A 83 12.32 14.89 1.54
C ASP A 83 11.59 14.67 0.21
N ASP A 84 12.03 15.35 -0.85
CA ASP A 84 11.53 15.23 -2.23
C ASP A 84 11.93 13.88 -2.89
N ALA A 85 11.95 12.79 -2.12
CA ALA A 85 12.32 11.47 -2.60
C ALA A 85 11.30 10.97 -3.63
N THR A 86 11.80 10.33 -4.70
CA THR A 86 10.97 9.67 -5.69
C THR A 86 10.22 8.50 -5.05
N CYS A 87 8.90 8.43 -5.26
CA CYS A 87 8.10 7.29 -4.83
C CYS A 87 8.16 6.19 -5.90
N ASP A 88 8.72 5.05 -5.54
CA ASP A 88 8.84 3.88 -6.41
C ASP A 88 7.75 2.85 -6.13
N VAL A 89 7.20 2.81 -4.91
CA VAL A 89 6.20 1.82 -4.50
C VAL A 89 5.01 2.52 -3.84
N ILE A 90 3.81 2.20 -4.33
CA ILE A 90 2.53 2.61 -3.76
C ILE A 90 1.76 1.36 -3.36
N GLN A 91 1.37 1.27 -2.09
CA GLN A 91 0.51 0.19 -1.59
C GLN A 91 -0.73 0.78 -0.94
N ILE A 92 -1.87 0.14 -1.15
CA ILE A 92 -3.15 0.50 -0.51
C ILE A 92 -3.70 -0.75 0.15
N GLU A 93 -3.93 -0.64 1.44
CA GLU A 93 -4.60 -1.63 2.26
C GLU A 93 -6.02 -1.14 2.58
N VAL A 94 -6.99 -2.04 2.44
CA VAL A 94 -8.40 -1.78 2.72
C VAL A 94 -8.88 -2.83 3.71
N ASP A 95 -9.31 -2.40 4.89
CA ASP A 95 -9.79 -3.25 5.99
C ASP A 95 -8.87 -4.44 6.30
N GLY A 96 -7.55 -4.18 6.37
CA GLY A 96 -6.55 -5.19 6.70
C GLY A 96 -6.15 -6.11 5.54
N GLN A 97 -6.43 -5.71 4.29
CA GLN A 97 -6.06 -6.47 3.09
C GLN A 97 -5.47 -5.61 1.99
N TRP A 98 -4.34 -6.05 1.41
CA TRP A 98 -3.76 -5.41 0.24
C TRP A 98 -4.72 -5.40 -0.94
N ALA A 99 -5.16 -4.21 -1.33
CA ALA A 99 -6.15 -4.01 -2.38
C ALA A 99 -5.51 -3.45 -3.66
N PHE A 100 -4.39 -2.73 -3.55
CA PHE A 100 -3.68 -2.19 -4.70
C PHE A 100 -2.20 -2.09 -4.40
N ILE A 101 -1.37 -2.50 -5.36
CA ILE A 101 0.08 -2.36 -5.29
C ILE A 101 0.60 -1.95 -6.67
N GLN A 102 1.39 -0.88 -6.70
CA GLN A 102 2.07 -0.37 -7.89
C GLN A 102 3.56 -0.23 -7.59
N ILE A 103 4.39 -0.64 -8.56
CA ILE A 103 5.85 -0.51 -8.55
C ILE A 103 6.26 0.28 -9.80
N GLY A 104 6.90 1.43 -9.62
CA GLY A 104 7.19 2.40 -10.66
C GLY A 104 5.90 2.81 -11.39
N SER A 105 5.84 2.58 -12.70
CA SER A 105 4.64 2.82 -13.51
C SER A 105 3.78 1.57 -13.73
N GLN A 106 4.13 0.43 -13.12
CA GLN A 106 3.43 -0.84 -13.33
C GLN A 106 2.55 -1.17 -12.12
N ILE A 107 1.25 -1.35 -12.37
CA ILE A 107 0.32 -1.89 -11.39
C ILE A 107 0.53 -3.41 -11.35
N VAL A 108 0.91 -3.93 -10.19
CA VAL A 108 1.18 -5.37 -9.98
C VAL A 108 0.04 -6.06 -9.24
N LEU A 109 -0.77 -5.32 -8.47
CA LEU A 109 -2.01 -5.81 -7.86
C LEU A 109 -3.09 -4.74 -7.99
N ASP A 110 -4.27 -5.12 -8.46
CA ASP A 110 -5.43 -4.22 -8.49
C ASP A 110 -6.72 -4.98 -8.19
N ARG A 111 -7.26 -4.73 -6.99
CA ARG A 111 -8.56 -5.21 -6.51
C ARG A 111 -9.53 -4.04 -6.28
N LEU A 112 -9.12 -2.81 -6.62
CA LEU A 112 -9.87 -1.55 -6.39
C LEU A 112 -10.66 -1.09 -7.63
N SER A 113 -10.08 -1.24 -8.82
CA SER A 113 -10.56 -0.59 -10.05
C SER A 113 -12.06 -0.78 -10.30
N GLY A 114 -12.80 0.35 -10.21
CA GLY A 114 -14.20 0.49 -10.62
C GLY A 114 -15.25 0.01 -9.63
N ARG A 115 -14.89 -0.36 -8.39
CA ARG A 115 -15.83 -1.03 -7.46
C ARG A 115 -15.91 -0.43 -6.06
N VAL A 116 -14.84 0.19 -5.57
CA VAL A 116 -14.81 0.77 -4.22
C VAL A 116 -15.21 2.23 -4.25
N ILE A 117 -16.00 2.67 -3.27
CA ILE A 117 -16.25 4.09 -3.03
C ILE A 117 -15.10 4.61 -2.17
N LEU A 118 -14.10 5.21 -2.81
CA LEU A 118 -13.03 5.91 -2.11
C LEU A 118 -13.54 7.28 -1.63
N PRO A 119 -13.30 7.66 -0.37
CA PRO A 119 -13.75 8.94 0.16
C PRO A 119 -12.99 10.09 -0.51
N GLU A 120 -13.69 11.18 -0.81
CA GLU A 120 -13.04 12.45 -1.14
C GLU A 120 -12.45 13.03 0.14
N VAL A 121 -11.12 12.94 0.27
CA VAL A 121 -10.42 13.56 1.40
C VAL A 121 -10.09 15.01 1.04
N LEU A 122 -10.86 15.94 1.61
CA LEU A 122 -10.53 17.36 1.60
C LEU A 122 -9.65 17.67 2.82
N LEU A 123 -8.37 17.90 2.57
CA LEU A 123 -7.42 18.39 3.56
C LEU A 123 -7.50 19.90 3.66
N ASP A 124 -7.97 20.44 4.78
CA ASP A 124 -7.83 21.86 5.05
C ASP A 124 -6.43 22.20 5.59
N ALA A 125 -6.01 23.45 5.40
CA ALA A 125 -4.67 23.90 5.81
C ALA A 125 -4.42 23.79 7.33
N ALA A 126 -5.48 23.82 8.14
CA ALA A 126 -5.35 23.71 9.59
C ALA A 126 -5.09 22.26 10.02
N GLN A 127 -5.69 21.28 9.35
CA GLN A 127 -5.45 19.85 9.55
C GLN A 127 -4.01 19.48 9.17
N LEU A 128 -3.50 20.00 8.06
CA LEU A 128 -2.09 19.84 7.66
C LEU A 128 -1.11 20.49 8.67
N ALA A 129 -1.47 21.66 9.19
CA ALA A 129 -0.68 22.33 10.21
C ALA A 129 -0.66 21.55 11.53
N ALA A 130 -1.77 20.92 11.91
CA ALA A 130 -1.88 20.11 13.13
C ALA A 130 -1.12 18.79 13.04
N SER A 131 -1.08 18.12 11.88
CA SER A 131 -0.31 16.88 11.68
C SER A 131 1.19 17.09 11.81
N SER A 132 1.68 18.30 11.51
CA SER A 132 3.09 18.68 11.64
C SER A 132 3.53 18.87 13.10
N ILE A 133 2.58 18.95 14.04
CA ILE A 133 2.87 19.21 15.48
C ILE A 133 3.12 17.90 16.25
N HIS A 134 2.71 16.73 15.73
CA HIS A 134 2.98 15.43 16.37
C HIS A 134 4.33 14.81 15.98
N THR A 135 5.13 15.49 15.14
CA THR A 135 6.49 15.08 14.76
C THR A 135 7.57 15.60 15.74
N VAL A 136 7.19 15.94 16.98
CA VAL A 136 8.15 16.26 18.04
C VAL A 136 7.70 15.61 19.36
N ALA A 137 8.13 14.37 19.57
CA ALA A 137 8.38 13.79 20.89
C ALA A 137 9.41 12.67 20.78
#